data_AF-A0A9Q1HJD9-F1
#
_entry.id   AF-A0A9Q1HJD9-F1
#
_cell.length_a   1.000
_cell.length_b   1.000
_cell.length_c   1.000
_cell.angle_alpha   90.00
_cell.angle_beta   90.00
_cell.angle_gamma   90.00
#
_symmetry.space_group_name_H-M   'P 1'
#
loop_
_entity.id
_entity.type
_entity.pdbx_description
1 polymer ?
#
loop_
_entity_poly.entity_id
_entity_poly.type
_entity_poly.pdbx_seq_one_letter_code
_entity_poly.pdbx_strand_id
1 'polypeptide(L)'
;MYRDMLHYVSFFLSMRIRQFDLRCAAVRKVTPIFHAMDRPTYLKLVPIHMAGLKQYPPQVLEKLAAGAFAVNISDKNGCSVALDEAHEMLINKEVTMSMTTYGMGSPSRLVHYISVRSRLMKN
;
A
#
# COMPACT_ATOMS: atom_id res chain seq x y z
N MET A 1 10.29 25.92 5.73
CA MET A 1 10.97 24.70 5.22
C MET A 1 10.92 23.53 6.19
N TYR A 2 11.52 23.59 7.41
CA TYR A 2 11.50 22.45 8.35
C TYR A 2 10.07 22.02 8.78
N ARG A 3 9.20 22.98 9.09
CA ARG A 3 7.79 22.71 9.44
C ARG A 3 6.99 22.09 8.28
N ASP A 4 7.29 22.47 7.05
CA ASP A 4 6.58 21.97 5.87
C ASP A 4 6.94 20.50 5.61
N MET A 5 8.23 20.16 5.75
CA MET A 5 8.72 18.78 5.68
C MET A 5 8.07 17.88 6.72
N LEU A 6 7.78 18.39 7.92
CA LEU A 6 7.12 17.61 8.97
C LEU A 6 5.73 17.11 8.53
N HIS A 7 4.99 17.88 7.74
CA HIS A 7 3.68 17.48 7.25
C HIS A 7 3.77 16.33 6.23
N TYR A 8 4.79 16.37 5.38
CA TYR A 8 5.09 15.27 4.46
C TYR A 8 5.51 14.00 5.20
N VAL A 9 6.41 14.13 6.19
CA VAL A 9 6.84 13.01 7.04
C VAL A 9 5.66 12.43 7.82
N SER A 10 4.78 13.28 8.34
CA SER A 10 3.56 12.85 9.04
C SER A 10 2.61 12.09 8.12
N PHE A 11 2.47 12.53 6.87
CA PHE A 11 1.69 11.83 5.86
C PHE A 11 2.29 10.44 5.58
N PHE A 12 3.59 10.36 5.35
CA PHE A 12 4.28 9.07 5.17
C PHE A 12 4.11 8.16 6.39
N LEU A 13 4.40 8.65 7.59
CA LEU A 13 4.29 7.87 8.82
C LEU A 13 2.86 7.38 9.07
N SER A 14 1.85 8.20 8.79
CA SER A 14 0.44 7.83 8.98
C SER A 14 0.05 6.54 8.25
N MET A 15 0.64 6.29 7.08
CA MET A 15 0.48 5.04 6.33
C MET A 15 1.21 3.89 7.03
N ARG A 16 2.47 4.11 7.41
CA ARG A 16 3.33 3.10 8.07
C ARG A 16 2.75 2.58 9.39
N ILE A 17 2.07 3.45 10.15
CA ILE A 17 1.45 3.12 11.44
C ILE A 17 -0.06 2.94 11.36
N ARG A 18 -0.66 3.03 10.17
CA ARG A 18 -2.10 2.82 9.92
C ARG A 18 -3.02 3.76 10.73
N GLN A 19 -2.59 5.00 10.96
CA GLN A 19 -3.35 6.01 11.70
C GLN A 19 -4.11 6.95 10.75
N PHE A 20 -5.42 6.70 10.59
CA PHE A 20 -6.24 7.38 9.60
C PHE A 20 -6.46 8.87 9.89
N ASP A 21 -6.63 9.22 11.16
CA ASP A 21 -6.83 10.61 11.57
C ASP A 21 -5.57 11.43 11.32
N LEU A 22 -4.40 10.85 11.63
CA LEU A 22 -3.10 11.46 11.31
C LEU A 22 -2.94 11.65 9.80
N ARG A 23 -3.36 10.66 9.00
CA ARG A 23 -3.36 10.77 7.53
C ARG A 23 -4.21 11.95 7.07
N CYS A 24 -5.45 12.05 7.56
CA CYS A 24 -6.37 13.12 7.19
C CYS A 24 -5.85 14.51 7.61
N ALA A 25 -5.28 14.61 8.80
CA ALA A 25 -4.67 15.85 9.28
C ALA A 25 -3.44 16.25 8.43
N ALA A 26 -2.57 15.28 8.11
CA ALA A 26 -1.39 15.52 7.30
C ALA A 26 -1.74 15.95 5.86
N VAL A 27 -2.69 15.28 5.20
CA VAL A 27 -3.14 15.63 3.83
C VAL A 27 -3.59 17.09 3.73
N ARG A 28 -4.38 17.57 4.70
CA ARG A 28 -4.82 18.98 4.75
C ARG A 28 -3.64 19.95 4.86
N LYS A 29 -2.60 19.56 5.60
CA LYS A 29 -1.40 20.39 5.84
C LYS A 29 -0.37 20.32 4.72
N VAL A 30 -0.38 19.26 3.90
CA VAL A 30 0.50 19.13 2.72
C VAL A 30 -0.08 19.86 1.49
N THR A 31 -1.37 20.22 1.49
CA THR A 31 -2.02 20.94 0.36
C THR A 31 -1.29 22.23 -0.05
N PRO A 32 -0.87 23.12 0.88
CA PRO A 32 -0.09 24.31 0.53
C PRO A 32 1.29 23.99 -0.07
N ILE A 33 1.87 22.83 0.28
CA ILE A 33 3.15 22.37 -0.28
C ILE A 33 2.96 21.96 -1.74
N PHE A 34 1.85 21.26 -2.05
CA PHE A 34 1.51 20.96 -3.46
C PHE A 34 1.26 22.23 -4.28
N HIS A 35 0.75 23.29 -3.66
CA HIS A 35 0.64 24.60 -4.31
C HIS A 35 2.01 25.19 -4.61
N ALA A 36 2.92 25.17 -3.64
CA ALA A 36 4.29 25.68 -3.83
C ALA A 36 5.12 24.88 -4.86
N MET A 37 4.76 23.61 -5.11
CA MET A 37 5.46 22.74 -6.08
C MET A 37 4.80 22.70 -7.46
N ASP A 38 3.89 23.62 -7.78
CA ASP A 38 3.13 23.66 -9.04
C ASP A 38 2.51 22.31 -9.40
N ARG A 39 1.83 21.71 -8.42
CA ARG A 39 1.11 20.44 -8.57
C ARG A 39 -0.41 20.69 -8.60
N PRO A 40 -0.96 21.31 -9.67
CA PRO A 40 -2.35 21.76 -9.73
C PRO A 40 -3.36 20.62 -9.65
N THR A 41 -2.99 19.42 -10.12
CA THR A 41 -3.84 18.23 -10.04
C THR A 41 -4.14 17.86 -8.59
N TYR A 42 -3.09 17.79 -7.75
CA TYR A 42 -3.25 17.43 -6.34
C TYR A 42 -4.02 18.50 -5.55
N LEU A 43 -3.87 19.77 -5.91
CA LEU A 43 -4.67 20.85 -5.33
C LEU A 43 -6.17 20.71 -5.55
N LYS A 44 -6.57 20.19 -6.71
CA LYS A 44 -7.99 19.92 -7.02
C LYS A 44 -8.47 18.63 -6.35
N LEU A 45 -7.63 17.60 -6.35
CA LEU A 45 -7.99 16.27 -5.83
C LEU A 45 -8.12 16.24 -4.32
N VAL A 46 -7.27 16.96 -3.57
CA VAL A 46 -7.29 16.89 -2.10
C VAL A 46 -8.64 17.35 -1.51
N PRO A 47 -9.22 18.50 -1.89
CA PRO A 47 -10.54 18.91 -1.41
C PRO A 47 -11.65 17.91 -1.79
N ILE A 48 -11.63 17.38 -3.02
CA ILE A 48 -12.59 16.37 -3.49
C ILE A 48 -12.49 15.10 -2.64
N HIS A 49 -11.28 14.61 -2.42
CA HIS A 49 -11.01 13.44 -1.57
C HIS A 49 -11.52 13.67 -0.14
N MET A 50 -11.19 14.81 0.46
CA MET A 50 -11.61 15.13 1.83
C MET A 50 -13.13 15.31 1.96
N ALA A 51 -13.79 15.82 0.92
CA ALA A 51 -15.26 15.91 0.87
C ALA A 51 -15.89 14.52 0.71
N GLY A 52 -15.36 13.69 -0.19
CA GLY A 52 -15.83 12.32 -0.43
C GLY A 52 -15.73 11.45 0.82
N LEU A 53 -14.64 11.57 1.60
CA LEU A 53 -14.50 10.85 2.87
C LEU A 53 -15.66 11.13 3.84
N LYS A 54 -16.21 12.35 3.87
CA LYS A 54 -17.34 12.68 4.76
C LYS A 54 -18.66 12.03 4.34
N GLN A 55 -18.75 11.56 3.09
CA GLN A 55 -19.94 10.94 2.54
C GLN A 55 -19.93 9.42 2.73
N TYR A 56 -18.83 8.84 3.23
CA TYR A 56 -18.73 7.40 3.42
C TYR A 56 -19.67 6.92 4.54
N PRO A 57 -20.25 5.71 4.39
CA PRO A 57 -21.04 5.10 5.45
C PRO A 57 -20.24 4.98 6.76
N PRO A 58 -20.88 5.10 7.93
CA PRO A 58 -20.20 5.01 9.22
C PRO A 58 -19.37 3.73 9.38
N GLN A 59 -19.87 2.59 8.90
CA GLN A 59 -19.17 1.30 8.92
C GLN A 59 -17.84 1.35 8.17
N VAL A 60 -17.77 2.09 7.05
CA VAL A 60 -16.53 2.27 6.28
C VAL A 60 -15.56 3.16 7.06
N LEU A 61 -16.06 4.25 7.65
CA LEU A 61 -15.26 5.16 8.47
C LEU A 61 -14.66 4.45 9.69
N GLU A 62 -15.41 3.57 10.34
CA GLU A 62 -14.92 2.73 11.43
C GLU A 62 -13.76 1.81 10.97
N LYS A 63 -13.89 1.18 9.80
CA LYS A 63 -12.81 0.36 9.23
C LYS A 63 -11.59 1.20 8.89
N LEU A 64 -11.77 2.39 8.33
CA LEU A 64 -10.68 3.31 8.04
C LEU A 64 -9.98 3.75 9.33
N ALA A 65 -10.72 4.12 10.37
CA ALA A 65 -10.20 4.47 11.69
C ALA A 65 -9.42 3.30 12.34
N ALA A 66 -9.88 2.06 12.15
CA ALA A 66 -9.17 0.85 12.54
C ALA A 66 -7.95 0.52 11.66
N GLY A 67 -7.60 1.40 10.72
CA GLY A 67 -6.41 1.27 9.88
C GLY A 67 -6.59 0.41 8.63
N ALA A 68 -7.82 0.16 8.16
CA ALA A 68 -8.10 -0.68 6.99
C ALA A 68 -7.75 -0.01 5.63
N PHE A 69 -7.17 1.19 5.65
CA PHE A 69 -6.68 1.90 4.46
C PHE A 69 -5.24 1.52 4.07
N ALA A 70 -4.56 0.74 4.91
CA ALA A 70 -3.18 0.31 4.72
C ALA A 70 -2.99 -1.11 5.28
N VAL A 71 -2.07 -1.87 4.71
CA VAL A 71 -1.82 -3.27 5.05
C VAL A 71 -0.38 -3.50 5.44
N ASN A 72 -0.14 -4.54 6.25
CA ASN A 72 1.19 -4.97 6.63
C ASN A 72 1.47 -6.34 6.00
N ILE A 73 2.37 -6.39 5.03
CA ILE A 73 2.75 -7.64 4.36
C ILE A 73 3.64 -8.52 5.25
N SER A 74 4.35 -7.90 6.20
CA SER A 74 5.43 -8.54 6.97
C SER A 74 5.12 -8.72 8.45
N ASP A 75 3.94 -8.27 8.91
CA ASP A 75 3.54 -8.15 10.31
C ASP A 75 4.50 -7.35 11.22
N LYS A 76 5.45 -6.60 10.63
CA LYS A 76 6.37 -5.72 11.37
C LYS A 76 5.73 -4.36 11.64
N ASN A 77 5.74 -3.92 12.90
CA ASN A 77 5.23 -2.61 13.27
C ASN A 77 5.95 -1.49 12.50
N GLY A 78 5.18 -0.50 12.00
CA GLY A 78 5.75 0.60 11.22
C GLY A 78 6.13 0.23 9.78
N CYS A 79 5.74 -0.96 9.30
CA CYS A 79 6.03 -1.42 7.94
C CYS A 79 4.80 -1.51 7.02
N SER A 80 3.70 -0.87 7.39
CA SER A 80 2.50 -0.86 6.54
C SER A 80 2.66 -0.02 5.28
N VAL A 81 1.87 -0.33 4.26
CA VAL A 81 1.86 0.29 2.93
C VAL A 81 0.42 0.47 2.45
N ALA A 82 0.21 1.31 1.43
CA ALA A 82 -1.10 1.43 0.81
C ALA A 82 -1.53 0.09 0.18
N LEU A 83 -2.84 -0.11 0.01
CA LEU A 83 -3.38 -1.38 -0.51
C LEU A 83 -2.95 -1.67 -1.95
N ASP A 84 -2.96 -0.64 -2.80
CA ASP A 84 -2.49 -0.69 -4.18
C ASP A 84 -0.98 -0.92 -4.25
N GLU A 85 -0.20 -0.18 -3.46
CA GLU A 85 1.24 -0.39 -3.33
C GLU A 85 1.56 -1.82 -2.87
N ALA A 86 0.81 -2.35 -1.91
CA ALA A 86 1.01 -3.70 -1.42
C ALA A 86 0.80 -4.75 -2.51
N HIS A 87 -0.23 -4.57 -3.33
CA HIS A 87 -0.53 -5.44 -4.44
C HIS A 87 0.60 -5.43 -5.49
N GLU A 88 1.09 -4.25 -5.87
CA GLU A 88 2.22 -4.12 -6.78
C GLU A 88 3.51 -4.72 -6.20
N MET A 89 3.78 -4.51 -4.91
CA MET A 89 4.94 -5.09 -4.23
C MET A 89 4.92 -6.62 -4.25
N LEU A 90 3.76 -7.24 -4.06
CA LEU A 90 3.62 -8.70 -4.10
C LEU A 90 3.85 -9.25 -5.51
N ILE A 91 3.28 -8.61 -6.54
CA ILE A 91 3.51 -8.99 -7.94
C ILE A 91 5.00 -8.87 -8.29
N ASN A 92 5.62 -7.74 -7.96
CA ASN A 92 7.05 -7.51 -8.23
C ASN A 92 7.94 -8.53 -7.51
N LYS A 93 7.57 -8.91 -6.28
CA LYS A 93 8.26 -9.98 -5.54
C LYS A 93 8.13 -11.31 -6.26
N GLU A 94 6.93 -11.70 -6.70
CA GLU A 94 6.71 -12.96 -7.42
C GLU A 94 7.48 -13.01 -8.74
N VAL A 95 7.42 -11.94 -9.54
CA VAL A 95 8.17 -11.84 -10.80
C VAL A 95 9.68 -11.96 -10.53
N THR A 96 10.21 -11.22 -9.55
CA THR A 96 11.63 -11.28 -9.19
C THR A 96 12.05 -12.67 -8.71
N MET A 97 11.26 -13.31 -7.85
CA MET A 97 11.52 -14.68 -7.40
C MET A 97 11.51 -15.66 -8.57
N SER A 98 10.53 -15.53 -9.48
CA SER A 98 10.41 -16.41 -10.65
C SER A 98 11.62 -16.27 -11.57
N MET A 99 12.12 -15.06 -11.82
CA MET A 99 13.28 -14.80 -12.67
C MET A 99 14.60 -15.26 -12.03
N THR A 100 14.77 -15.05 -10.72
CA THR A 100 16.00 -15.42 -9.99
C THR A 100 16.10 -16.93 -9.73
N THR A 101 14.99 -17.67 -9.70
CA THR A 101 15.02 -19.15 -9.59
C THR A 101 15.45 -19.88 -10.86
N TYR A 102 15.64 -19.20 -12.01
CA TYR A 102 16.22 -19.82 -13.21
C TYR A 102 17.76 -19.92 -13.16
N GLY A 103 18.42 -19.40 -12.11
CA GLY A 103 19.88 -19.27 -12.05
C GLY A 103 20.68 -20.41 -11.42
N MET A 104 20.09 -21.34 -10.66
CA MET A 104 20.81 -22.52 -10.17
C MET A 104 19.88 -23.73 -10.16
N GLY A 105 20.27 -24.77 -10.89
CA GLY A 105 19.51 -26.01 -11.02
C GLY A 105 19.12 -26.56 -9.66
N SER A 106 17.82 -26.73 -9.42
CA SER A 106 17.33 -27.45 -8.26
C SER A 106 16.24 -28.44 -8.68
N PRO A 107 16.33 -29.71 -8.25
CA PRO A 107 15.34 -30.77 -8.44
C PRO A 107 13.89 -30.42 -8.04
N SER A 108 13.68 -29.28 -7.36
CA SER A 108 12.40 -28.76 -6.89
C SER A 108 11.32 -28.67 -7.98
N ARG A 109 11.69 -28.45 -9.25
CA ARG A 109 10.74 -28.42 -10.37
C ARG A 109 10.11 -29.78 -10.68
N LEU A 110 10.86 -30.88 -10.49
CA LEU A 110 10.32 -32.23 -10.64
C LEU A 110 9.32 -32.55 -9.53
N VAL A 111 9.56 -32.09 -8.30
CA VAL A 111 8.69 -32.39 -7.15
C VAL A 111 7.31 -31.76 -7.30
N HIS A 112 7.23 -30.50 -7.76
CA HIS A 112 5.92 -29.88 -8.03
C HIS A 112 5.24 -30.44 -9.28
N TYR A 113 6.00 -30.68 -10.36
CA TYR A 113 5.43 -31.22 -11.60
C TYR A 113 4.88 -32.66 -11.43
N ILE A 114 5.59 -33.53 -10.69
CA ILE A 114 5.14 -34.92 -10.43
C ILE A 114 3.86 -34.93 -9.59
N SER A 115 3.73 -34.05 -8.60
CA SER A 115 2.53 -34.01 -7.74
C SER A 115 1.28 -33.53 -8.48
N VAL A 116 1.43 -32.65 -9.48
CA VAL A 116 0.33 -32.14 -10.30
C VAL A 116 -0.04 -33.15 -11.38
N ARG A 117 0.96 -33.75 -12.06
CA ARG A 117 0.73 -34.76 -13.10
C ARG A 117 0.12 -36.06 -12.55
N SER A 118 0.52 -36.49 -11.36
CA SER A 118 -0.06 -37.69 -10.73
C SER A 118 -1.53 -37.55 -10.32
N ARG A 119 -2.01 -36.31 -10.09
CA ARG A 119 -3.44 -36.04 -9.85
C ARG A 119 -4.26 -36.06 -11.14
N LEU A 120 -3.66 -35.63 -12.25
CA LEU A 120 -4.32 -35.61 -13.56
C LEU A 120 -4.44 -37.00 -14.20
N MET A 121 -3.57 -37.96 -13.85
CA MET A 121 -3.64 -39.35 -14.35
C MET A 121 -4.50 -40.30 -13.50
N LYS A 122 -5.22 -39.78 -12.50
CA LYS A 122 -6.14 -40.55 -11.63
C LYS A 122 -7.63 -40.32 -11.93
N ASN A 123 -7.94 -39.58 -13.00
CA ASN A 123 -9.25 -39.51 -13.63
C ASN A 123 -9.20 -40.21 -15.00
#